data_AF-A0A6B3IBE6-F1
#
_entry.id   AF-A0A6B3IBE6-F1
#
_cell.length_a   1.000
_cell.length_b   1.000
_cell.length_c   1.000
_cell.angle_alpha   90.00
_cell.angle_beta   90.00
_cell.angle_gamma   90.00
#
_symmetry.space_group_name_H-M   'P 1'
#
loop_
_entity.id
_entity.type
_entity.pdbx_description
1 polymer ?
#
loop_
_entity_poly.entity_id
_entity_poly.type
_entity_poly.pdbx_seq_one_letter_code
_entity_poly.pdbx_strand_id
1 'polypeptide(L)' 'MRSRRVIHTVDSHTEGMPTRVVTGGIGTVPGATMGERRTYFQEHLDHLRTWL' A
#
# COMPACT_ATOMS: atom_id res chain seq x y z
N MET A 1 -5.82 14.36 17.38
CA MET A 1 -5.70 12.88 17.51
C MET A 1 -4.22 12.51 17.47
N ARG A 2 -3.77 11.55 18.28
CA ARG A 2 -2.44 10.93 18.15
C ARG A 2 -2.64 9.48 17.72
N SER A 3 -2.28 9.16 16.48
CA SER A 3 -2.39 7.81 15.92
C SER A 3 -1.02 7.16 15.86
N ARG A 4 -0.92 5.85 16.13
CA ARG A 4 0.34 5.08 15.97
C ARG A 4 0.71 4.84 14.50
N ARG A 5 -0.27 4.88 13.60
CA ARG A 5 -0.09 4.68 12.16
C ARG A 5 -1.16 5.48 11.41
N VAL A 6 -0.79 6.12 10.31
CA VAL A 6 -1.68 6.88 9.44
C VAL A 6 -1.31 6.54 8.00
N ILE A 7 -2.27 6.05 7.22
CA ILE A 7 -2.13 5.78 5.79
C ILE A 7 -3.13 6.69 5.06
N HIS A 8 -2.67 7.41 4.04
CA HIS A 8 -3.52 8.23 3.19
C HIS A 8 -3.91 7.42 1.96
N THR A 9 -5.21 7.34 1.69
CA THR A 9 -5.74 6.63 0.53
C THR A 9 -6.73 7.49 -0.24
N VAL A 10 -6.85 7.20 -1.54
CA VAL A 10 -7.95 7.62 -2.39
C VAL A 10 -8.70 6.36 -2.78
N ASP A 11 -9.92 6.23 -2.28
CA ASP A 11 -10.80 5.12 -2.64
C ASP A 11 -11.61 5.54 -3.88
N SER A 12 -11.63 4.68 -4.89
CA SER A 12 -12.33 4.89 -6.15
C SER A 12 -12.94 3.58 -6.65
N HIS A 13 -13.63 3.64 -7.79
CA HIS A 13 -14.03 2.44 -8.50
C HIS A 13 -13.95 2.67 -10.01
N THR A 14 -13.73 1.57 -10.74
CA THR A 14 -13.86 1.54 -12.20
C THR A 14 -14.97 0.54 -12.52
N GLU A 15 -16.06 1.01 -13.12
CA GLU A 15 -17.22 0.16 -13.45
C GLU A 15 -17.74 -0.68 -12.26
N GLY A 16 -17.77 -0.08 -11.06
CA GLY A 16 -18.19 -0.75 -9.83
C GLY A 16 -17.13 -1.62 -9.15
N MET A 17 -15.97 -1.86 -9.78
CA MET A 17 -14.86 -2.57 -9.14
C MET A 17 -14.08 -1.62 -8.22
N PRO A 18 -14.11 -1.80 -6.88
CA PRO A 18 -13.41 -0.92 -5.96
C PRO A 18 -11.90 -0.97 -6.13
N THR A 19 -11.26 0.18 -6.02
CA THR A 19 -9.81 0.33 -5.97
C THR A 19 -9.45 1.28 -4.83
N ARG A 20 -8.44 0.91 -4.05
CA ARG A 20 -7.86 1.77 -3.00
C ARG A 20 -6.45 2.13 -3.40
N VAL A 21 -6.21 3.41 -3.70
CA VAL A 21 -4.89 3.93 -4.05
C VAL A 21 -4.23 4.51 -2.82
N VAL A 22 -3.14 3.90 -2.35
CA VAL A 22 -2.34 4.47 -1.26
C VAL A 22 -1.50 5.62 -1.79
N THR A 23 -1.68 6.81 -1.24
CA THR A 23 -0.99 8.04 -1.65
C THR A 23 0.01 8.56 -0.62
N GLY A 24 0.01 8.02 0.61
CA GLY A 24 0.97 8.39 1.65
C GLY A 24 0.92 7.50 2.89
N GLY A 25 1.95 7.60 3.73
CA GLY A 25 2.08 6.84 4.98
C GLY A 25 2.82 5.50 4.87
N ILE A 26 3.22 5.10 3.66
CA ILE A 26 4.13 3.98 3.42
C ILE A 26 5.47 4.55 2.92
N GLY A 27 6.59 4.09 3.48
CA GLY A 27 7.93 4.47 3.03
C GLY A 27 8.30 3.84 1.68
N THR A 28 9.51 4.14 1.20
CA THR A 28 10.02 3.54 -0.05
C THR A 28 10.15 2.03 0.07
N VAL A 29 9.54 1.29 -0.86
CA VAL A 29 9.73 -0.15 -0.98
C VAL A 29 11.06 -0.43 -1.70
N PRO A 30 11.98 -1.22 -1.11
CA PRO A 30 13.26 -1.57 -1.74
C PRO A 30 13.09 -2.31 -3.07
N GLY A 31 14.00 -2.07 -4.01
CA GLY A 31 14.04 -2.69 -5.34
C GLY A 31 14.30 -1.68 -6.45
N ALA A 32 15.17 -2.04 -7.38
CA ALA A 32 15.49 -1.27 -8.58
C ALA A 32 14.38 -1.34 -9.63
N THR A 33 13.64 -2.44 -9.66
CA THR A 33 12.48 -2.62 -10.56
C THR A 33 11.16 -2.73 -9.79
N MET A 34 10.04 -2.50 -10.48
CA MET A 34 8.72 -2.72 -9.87
C MET A 34 8.46 -4.20 -9.53
N GLY A 35 9.09 -5.13 -10.27
CA GLY A 35 9.03 -6.56 -9.96
C GLY A 35 9.69 -6.88 -8.62
N GLU A 36 10.91 -6.40 -8.40
CA GLU A 36 11.63 -6.55 -7.12
C GLU A 36 10.86 -5.92 -5.96
N ARG A 37 10.31 -4.72 -6.16
CA ARG A 37 9.48 -4.05 -5.14
C ARG A 37 8.24 -4.87 -4.79
N ARG A 38 7.59 -5.47 -5.79
CA ARG A 38 6.43 -6.34 -5.57
C ARG A 38 6.83 -7.58 -4.75
N THR A 39 7.92 -8.25 -5.10
CA THR A 39 8.41 -9.42 -4.35
C THR A 39 8.74 -9.04 -2.91
N TYR A 40 9.50 -7.97 -2.69
CA TYR A 40 9.82 -7.48 -1.35
C TYR A 40 8.55 -7.16 -0.54
N PHE A 41 7.56 -6.52 -1.16
CA PHE A 41 6.31 -6.19 -0.49
C PHE A 41 5.57 -7.46 -0.04
N GLN A 42 5.51 -8.48 -0.90
CA GLN A 42 4.87 -9.76 -0.58
C GLN A 42 5.59 -10.50 0.56
N GLU A 43 6.92 -10.47 0.58
CA GLU A 43 7.73 -11.20 1.58
C GLU A 43 7.79 -10.48 2.94
N HIS A 44 7.78 -9.14 2.96
CA HIS A 44 8.09 -8.36 4.18
C HIS A 44 6.98 -7.42 4.63
N LEU A 45 6.09 -6.99 3.74
CA LEU A 45 5.10 -5.93 3.99
C LEU A 45 3.65 -6.41 3.89
N ASP A 46 3.42 -7.73 3.85
CA ASP A 46 2.08 -8.31 3.68
C ASP A 46 1.10 -7.93 4.81
N HIS A 47 1.64 -7.61 5.98
CA HIS A 47 0.87 -7.07 7.11
C HIS A 47 0.17 -5.74 6.79
N LEU A 48 0.66 -4.95 5.82
CA LEU A 48 -0.02 -3.74 5.37
C LEU A 48 -1.23 -4.09 4.48
N ARG A 49 -1.09 -5.06 3.58
CA ARG A 49 -2.17 -5.53 2.69
C ARG A 49 -3.29 -6.21 3.46
N THR A 50 -2.96 -6.98 4.49
CA THR A 50 -3.96 -7.70 5.32
C THR A 50 -4.64 -6.80 6.34
N TRP A 51 -4.07 -5.63 6.64
CA TRP A 51 -4.65 -4.64 7.53
C TRP A 51 -5.54 -3.61 6.80
N LEU A 52 -5.20 -3.27 5.55
CA LEU A 52 -5.97 -2.36 4.69
C LEU A 52 -7.20 -3.01 4.07
#